data_AF-A0A959FUG0-F1
#
_entry.id   AF-A0A959FUG0-F1
#
_cell.length_a   1.000
_cell.length_b   1.000
_cell.length_c   1.000
_cell.angle_alpha   90.00
_cell.angle_beta   90.00
_cell.angle_gamma   90.00
#
_symmetry.space_group_name_H-M   'P 1'
#
loop_
_entity.id
_entity.type
_entity.pdbx_description
1 polymer ?
#
loop_
_entity_poly.entity_id
_entity_poly.type
_entity_poly.pdbx_seq_one_letter_code
_entity_poly.pdbx_strand_id
1 'polypeptide(L)'
;MTRFCHFALSPYHNKHQAVQQLVGYLNGIYPKFEGAAVSVQTLSRETFGKVQPSSKLAVVVSYTQRLLEAFLAQESFAEAPLDQQLRLVQALRHKGQRPLYQKELTRLQEQILAAPYQDSQT
;
A
#
# COMPACT_ATOMS: atom_id res chain seq x y z
N MET A 1 -8.08 9.18 -1.75
CA MET A 1 -8.71 7.86 -1.45
C MET A 1 -8.73 6.90 -2.63
N THR A 2 -8.93 7.36 -3.87
CA THR A 2 -9.17 6.48 -5.04
C THR A 2 -8.11 5.39 -5.27
N ARG A 3 -6.81 5.70 -5.21
CA ARG A 3 -5.73 4.69 -5.37
C ARG A 3 -5.71 3.65 -4.25
N PHE A 4 -5.85 4.08 -2.99
CA PHE A 4 -5.96 3.18 -1.85
C PHE A 4 -7.23 2.30 -1.95
N CYS A 5 -8.35 2.86 -2.40
CA CYS A 5 -9.58 2.12 -2.61
C CYS A 5 -9.39 1.01 -3.65
N HIS A 6 -8.78 1.30 -4.80
CA HIS A 6 -8.44 0.28 -5.80
C HIS A 6 -7.50 -0.81 -5.24
N PHE A 7 -6.52 -0.42 -4.43
CA PHE A 7 -5.61 -1.36 -3.78
C PHE A 7 -6.37 -2.27 -2.79
N ALA A 8 -7.14 -1.69 -1.86
CA ALA A 8 -7.82 -2.42 -0.80
C ALA A 8 -9.04 -3.23 -1.27
N LEU A 9 -9.63 -2.88 -2.42
CA LEU A 9 -10.71 -3.65 -3.05
C LEU A 9 -10.20 -4.72 -4.03
N SER A 10 -8.89 -4.72 -4.34
CA SER A 10 -8.29 -5.73 -5.20
C SER A 10 -8.28 -7.11 -4.52
N PRO A 11 -8.65 -8.19 -5.24
CA PRO A 11 -8.60 -9.55 -4.70
C PRO A 11 -7.18 -10.02 -4.35
N TYR A 12 -6.15 -9.34 -4.86
CA TYR A 12 -4.75 -9.63 -4.57
C TYR A 12 -4.30 -9.16 -3.19
N HIS A 13 -4.88 -8.08 -2.68
CA HIS A 13 -4.44 -7.46 -1.43
C HIS A 13 -5.39 -7.71 -0.27
N ASN A 14 -6.68 -7.96 -0.55
CA ASN A 14 -7.67 -8.16 0.50
C ASN A 14 -8.81 -9.09 0.07
N LYS A 15 -9.12 -10.06 0.95
CA LYS A 15 -10.23 -11.01 0.78
C LYS A 15 -11.34 -10.80 1.81
N HIS A 16 -11.17 -9.90 2.77
CA HIS A 16 -12.10 -9.71 3.86
C HIS A 16 -13.22 -8.74 3.46
N GLN A 17 -14.43 -9.27 3.27
CA GLN A 17 -15.60 -8.48 2.87
C GLN A 17 -15.87 -7.31 3.82
N ALA A 18 -15.76 -7.49 5.14
CA ALA A 18 -15.96 -6.41 6.10
C ALA A 18 -14.97 -5.25 5.89
N VAL A 19 -13.71 -5.54 5.56
CA VAL A 19 -12.71 -4.51 5.25
C VAL A 19 -13.07 -3.78 3.94
N GLN A 20 -13.56 -4.51 2.93
CA GLN A 20 -14.03 -3.91 1.68
C GLN A 20 -15.22 -2.97 1.92
N GLN A 21 -16.18 -3.37 2.75
CA GLN A 21 -17.34 -2.55 3.11
C GLN A 21 -16.91 -1.29 3.87
N LEU A 22 -16.02 -1.42 4.86
CA LEU A 22 -15.50 -0.28 5.60
C LEU A 22 -14.76 0.70 4.68
N VAL A 23 -13.85 0.20 3.84
CA VAL A 23 -13.11 1.05 2.89
C VAL A 23 -14.04 1.70 1.88
N GLY A 24 -15.03 0.96 1.35
CA GLY A 24 -16.02 1.49 0.43
C GLY A 24 -16.82 2.64 1.05
N TYR A 25 -17.30 2.46 2.28
CA TYR A 25 -18.00 3.51 3.03
C TYR A 25 -17.10 4.73 3.27
N LEU A 26 -15.87 4.53 3.78
CA LEU A 26 -14.91 5.61 4.04
C LEU A 26 -14.55 6.38 2.76
N ASN A 27 -14.46 5.69 1.61
CA ASN A 27 -14.24 6.32 0.32
C ASN A 27 -15.44 7.18 -0.11
N GLY A 28 -16.67 6.76 0.21
CA GLY A 28 -17.89 7.51 -0.10
C GLY A 28 -18.04 8.82 0.68
N ILE A 29 -17.51 8.88 1.90
CA ILE A 29 -17.54 10.10 2.74
C ILE A 29 -16.27 10.96 2.61
N TYR A 30 -15.23 10.48 1.92
CA TYR A 30 -14.01 11.25 1.69
C TYR A 30 -14.29 12.53 0.87
N PRO A 31 -13.66 13.68 1.17
CA PRO A 31 -12.63 13.91 2.20
C PRO A 31 -13.18 14.29 3.59
N LYS A 32 -14.50 14.31 3.77
CA LYS A 32 -15.15 14.83 4.97
C LYS A 32 -15.48 13.74 5.98
N PHE A 33 -14.55 13.52 6.90
CA PHE A 33 -14.69 12.56 7.99
C PHE A 33 -15.29 13.22 9.25
N GLU A 34 -16.54 13.67 9.18
CA GLU A 34 -17.12 14.52 10.22
C GLU A 34 -18.15 13.79 11.11
N GLY A 35 -18.04 14.04 12.42
CA GLY A 35 -19.08 13.80 13.43
C GLY A 35 -19.69 12.39 13.42
N ALA A 36 -21.02 12.34 13.28
CA ALA A 36 -21.80 11.11 13.34
C ALA A 36 -21.47 10.11 12.21
N ALA A 37 -20.92 10.56 11.09
CA ALA A 37 -20.58 9.70 9.95
C ALA A 37 -19.43 8.73 10.24
N VAL A 38 -18.55 9.07 11.20
CA VAL A 38 -17.42 8.24 11.65
C VAL A 38 -17.61 7.70 13.06
N SER A 39 -18.82 7.81 13.63
CA SER A 39 -19.11 7.23 14.93
C SER A 39 -18.97 5.70 14.88
N VAL A 40 -18.56 5.08 15.99
CA VAL A 40 -18.42 3.62 16.11
C VAL A 40 -19.71 2.91 15.71
N GLN A 41 -20.87 3.47 16.05
CA GLN A 41 -22.17 2.90 15.73
C GLN A 41 -22.46 2.93 14.23
N THR A 42 -22.19 4.06 13.58
CA THR A 42 -22.35 4.24 12.13
C THR A 42 -21.39 3.33 11.39
N LEU A 43 -20.09 3.39 11.70
CA LEU A 43 -19.08 2.54 11.06
C LEU A 43 -19.39 1.05 11.21
N SER A 44 -19.83 0.62 12.40
CA SER A 44 -20.23 -0.76 12.66
C SER A 44 -21.44 -1.17 11.81
N ARG A 45 -22.44 -0.30 11.70
CA ARG A 45 -23.63 -0.54 10.87
C ARG A 45 -23.30 -0.65 9.39
N GLU A 46 -22.51 0.27 8.86
CA GLU A 46 -22.12 0.28 7.44
C GLU A 46 -21.18 -0.87 7.09
N THR A 47 -20.33 -1.29 8.03
CA THR A 47 -19.38 -2.39 7.84
C THR A 47 -20.05 -3.78 7.90
N PHE A 48 -21.01 -3.97 8.82
CA PHE A 48 -21.57 -5.28 9.14
C PHE A 48 -23.08 -5.41 8.88
N GLY A 49 -23.75 -4.36 8.40
CA GLY A 49 -25.21 -4.28 8.26
C GLY A 49 -25.97 -4.12 9.58
N LYS A 50 -25.29 -4.20 10.73
CA LYS A 50 -25.87 -4.07 12.07
C LYS A 50 -24.82 -3.60 13.07
N VAL A 51 -25.26 -3.01 14.18
CA VAL A 51 -24.35 -2.60 15.25
C VAL A 51 -23.78 -3.85 15.93
N GLN A 52 -22.49 -4.06 15.74
CA GLN A 52 -21.68 -5.07 16.41
C GLN A 52 -20.89 -4.44 17.58
N PRO A 53 -20.38 -5.27 18.53
CA PRO A 53 -19.45 -4.82 19.55
C PRO A 53 -18.24 -4.10 18.96
N SER A 54 -17.76 -3.07 19.65
CA SER A 54 -16.61 -2.26 19.23
C SER A 54 -15.36 -3.09 18.95
N SER A 55 -15.16 -4.20 19.65
CA SER A 55 -14.03 -5.12 19.45
C SER A 55 -13.98 -5.71 18.03
N LYS A 56 -15.14 -6.05 17.44
CA LYS A 56 -15.18 -6.55 16.05
C LYS A 56 -14.83 -5.46 15.04
N LEU A 57 -15.34 -4.25 15.25
CA LEU A 57 -14.97 -3.12 14.40
C LEU A 57 -13.48 -2.80 14.53
N ALA A 58 -12.93 -2.83 15.74
CA ALA A 58 -11.50 -2.60 15.98
C ALA A 58 -10.63 -3.58 15.19
N VAL A 59 -10.99 -4.87 15.13
CA VAL A 59 -10.29 -5.86 14.30
C VAL A 59 -10.30 -5.47 12.82
N VAL A 60 -11.47 -5.09 12.28
CA VAL A 60 -11.58 -4.67 10.88
C VAL A 60 -10.76 -3.41 10.61
N VAL A 61 -10.76 -2.45 11.54
CA VAL A 61 -9.93 -1.25 11.48
C VAL A 61 -8.45 -1.60 11.47
N SER A 62 -7.99 -2.52 12.32
CA SER A 62 -6.60 -2.99 12.33
C SER A 62 -6.19 -3.63 11.01
N TYR A 63 -7.06 -4.44 10.39
CA TYR A 63 -6.79 -4.98 9.05
C TYR A 63 -6.74 -3.88 7.98
N THR A 64 -7.65 -2.90 8.06
CA THR A 64 -7.68 -1.76 7.15
C THR A 64 -6.41 -0.92 7.26
N GLN A 65 -5.94 -0.69 8.48
CA GLN A 65 -4.68 0.00 8.75
C GLN A 65 -3.48 -0.76 8.16
N ARG A 66 -3.39 -2.08 8.35
CA ARG A 66 -2.32 -2.88 7.73
C ARG A 66 -2.32 -2.79 6.20
N LEU A 67 -3.50 -2.74 5.59
CA LEU A 67 -3.60 -2.53 4.13
C LEU A 67 -3.12 -1.13 3.74
N LEU A 68 -3.44 -0.11 4.54
CA LEU A 68 -2.97 1.25 4.29
C LEU A 68 -1.44 1.34 4.39
N GLU A 69 -0.85 0.72 5.41
CA GLU A 69 0.60 0.63 5.57
C GLU A 69 1.26 -0.07 4.38
N ALA A 70 0.70 -1.20 3.93
CA ALA A 70 1.18 -1.92 2.74
C ALA A 70 1.06 -1.08 1.46
N PHE A 71 -0.06 -0.37 1.29
CA PHE A 71 -0.26 0.55 0.17
C PHE A 71 0.79 1.67 0.17
N LEU A 72 1.01 2.32 1.31
CA LEU A 72 1.99 3.40 1.43
C LEU A 72 3.42 2.90 1.18
N ALA A 73 3.76 1.70 1.65
CA ALA A 73 5.05 1.08 1.33
C ALA A 73 5.22 0.84 -0.17
N GLN A 74 4.17 0.38 -0.86
CA GLN A 74 4.21 0.18 -2.30
C GLN A 74 4.31 1.50 -3.07
N GLU A 75 3.59 2.54 -2.64
CA GLU A 75 3.68 3.88 -3.23
C GLU A 75 5.07 4.49 -3.03
N SER A 76 5.63 4.38 -1.83
CA SER A 76 7.00 4.84 -1.55
C SER A 76 8.01 4.09 -2.42
N PHE A 77 7.85 2.79 -2.57
CA PHE A 77 8.70 2.01 -3.47
C PHE A 77 8.51 2.43 -4.93
N ALA A 78 7.28 2.78 -5.35
CA ALA A 78 6.98 3.29 -6.69
C ALA A 78 7.75 4.58 -7.02
N GLU A 79 8.02 5.40 -6.01
CA GLU A 79 8.75 6.67 -6.10
C GLU A 79 10.28 6.54 -5.97
N ALA A 80 10.79 5.31 -5.77
CA ALA A 80 12.22 5.03 -5.64
C ALA A 80 12.77 4.16 -6.79
N PRO A 81 13.00 4.72 -8.01
CA PRO A 81 13.45 3.96 -9.18
C PRO A 81 14.73 3.16 -8.96
N LEU A 82 15.67 3.71 -8.19
CA LEU A 82 16.95 3.04 -7.92
C LEU A 82 16.73 1.78 -7.06
N ASP A 83 15.91 1.88 -6.02
CA ASP A 83 15.57 0.74 -5.16
C ASP A 83 14.80 -0.34 -5.93
N GLN A 84 13.89 0.07 -6.82
CA GLN A 84 13.19 -0.86 -7.70
C GLN A 84 14.16 -1.65 -8.57
N GLN A 85 15.08 -0.96 -9.22
CA GLN A 85 16.02 -1.59 -10.11
C GLN A 85 17.01 -2.49 -9.36
N LEU A 86 17.46 -2.08 -8.17
CA LEU A 86 18.26 -2.92 -7.28
C LEU A 86 17.53 -4.22 -6.91
N ARG A 87 16.27 -4.14 -6.48
CA ARG A 87 15.45 -5.31 -6.13
C ARG A 87 15.22 -6.23 -7.33
N LEU A 88 15.01 -5.66 -8.52
CA LEU A 88 14.87 -6.43 -9.77
C LEU A 88 16.16 -7.20 -10.09
N VAL A 89 17.32 -6.56 -10.04
CA VAL A 89 18.62 -7.20 -10.28
C VAL A 89 18.87 -8.34 -9.28
N GLN A 90 18.56 -8.13 -8.00
CA GLN A 90 18.62 -9.19 -6.98
C GLN A 90 17.72 -10.38 -7.34
N ALA A 91 16.46 -10.13 -7.70
CA ALA A 91 15.51 -11.18 -8.06
C ALA A 91 15.95 -11.96 -9.31
N LEU A 92 16.47 -11.29 -10.34
CA LEU A 92 16.98 -11.92 -11.56
C LEU A 92 18.18 -12.83 -11.27
N ARG A 93 19.08 -12.40 -10.37
CA ARG A 93 20.21 -13.22 -9.91
C ARG A 93 19.73 -14.48 -9.22
N HIS A 94 18.79 -14.37 -8.29
CA HIS A 94 18.23 -15.52 -7.56
C HIS A 94 17.49 -16.49 -8.48
N LYS A 95 16.82 -16.01 -9.53
CA LYS A 95 16.13 -16.83 -10.53
C LYS A 95 17.04 -17.39 -11.63
N GLY A 96 18.34 -17.11 -11.60
CA GLY A 96 19.31 -17.60 -12.58
C GLY A 96 19.17 -16.99 -13.98
N GLN A 97 18.45 -15.87 -14.14
CA GLN A 97 18.20 -15.21 -15.42
C GLN A 97 19.40 -14.36 -15.86
N ARG A 98 20.55 -15.02 -16.12
CA ARG A 98 21.86 -14.38 -16.32
C ARG A 98 21.87 -13.28 -17.40
N PRO A 99 21.28 -13.46 -18.60
CA PRO A 99 21.33 -12.43 -19.64
C PRO A 99 20.60 -11.14 -19.22
N LEU A 100 19.42 -11.29 -18.61
CA LEU A 100 18.64 -10.15 -18.12
C LEU A 100 19.29 -9.50 -16.90
N TYR A 101 19.84 -10.30 -15.98
CA TYR A 101 20.59 -9.81 -14.84
C TYR A 101 21.74 -8.91 -15.27
N GLN A 102 22.56 -9.35 -16.23
CA GLN A 102 23.73 -8.59 -16.66
C GLN A 102 23.34 -7.25 -17.28
N LYS A 103 22.30 -7.26 -18.13
CA LYS A 103 21.76 -6.06 -18.75
C LYS A 103 21.27 -5.03 -17.71
N GLU A 104 20.43 -5.47 -16.77
CA GLU A 104 19.88 -4.57 -15.75
C GLU A 104 20.93 -4.10 -14.73
N LEU A 105 21.95 -4.93 -14.46
CA LEU A 105 23.09 -4.55 -13.61
C LEU A 105 23.91 -3.41 -14.23
N THR A 106 24.24 -3.49 -15.52
CA THR A 106 24.98 -2.42 -16.21
C THR A 106 24.19 -1.10 -16.17
N ARG A 107 22.89 -1.16 -16.45
CA ARG A 107 22.01 0.01 -16.36
C ARG A 107 21.95 0.60 -14.94
N LEU A 108 21.98 -0.24 -13.91
CA LEU A 108 21.98 0.20 -12.52
C LEU A 108 23.30 0.90 -12.16
N GLN A 109 24.43 0.35 -12.61
CA GLN A 109 25.74 0.96 -12.40
C GLN A 109 25.83 2.34 -13.05
N GLU A 110 25.35 2.49 -14.29
CA GLU A 110 25.28 3.78 -14.98
C GLU A 110 24.46 4.81 -14.21
N GLN A 111 23.30 4.42 -13.66
CA GLN A 111 22.46 5.30 -12.86
C GLN A 111 23.12 5.73 -11.55
N ILE A 112 23.82 4.82 -10.86
CA ILE A 112 24.54 5.13 -9.63
C ILE A 112 25.69 6.10 -9.91
N LEU A 113 26.43 5.89 -11.01
CA LEU A 113 27.55 6.73 -11.41
C LEU A 113 27.11 8.12 -11.92
N ALA A 114 25.92 8.20 -12.52
CA ALA A 114 25.34 9.45 -13.02
C ALA A 114 24.63 10.27 -11.92
N ALA A 115 24.27 9.65 -10.79
CA ALA A 115 23.69 10.37 -9.66
C ALA A 115 24.75 11.32 -9.07
N PRO A 116 24.46 12.63 -8.92
CA PRO A 116 25.40 13.55 -8.32
C PRO A 116 25.73 13.08 -6.90
N TYR A 117 27.02 12.96 -6.59
CA TYR A 117 27.53 12.74 -5.24
C TYR A 117 26.92 13.83 -4.33
N GLN A 118 25.87 13.48 -3.58
CA GLN A 118 25.47 14.26 -2.44
C GLN A 118 26.38 13.85 -1.30
N ASP A 119 27.54 14.50 -1.21
CA ASP A 119 28.23 14.60 0.07
C ASP A 119 27.24 15.27 1.02
N SER A 120 26.71 14.50 1.97
CA SER A 120 25.96 15.04 3.09
C SER A 120 26.92 15.86 3.96
N GLN A 121 27.24 17.07 3.51
CA GLN A 121 27.80 18.11 4.38
C GLN A 121 26.63 18.83 5.04
N THR A 122 26.43 18.50 6.32
CA THR A 122 26.01 19.32 7.49
C THR A 122 25.02 18.60 8.39
#